data_AF-A0A238XK60-F1
#
_entry.id   AF-A0A238XK60-F1
#
_cell.length_a   1.000
_cell.length_b   1.000
_cell.length_c   1.000
_cell.angle_alpha   90.00
_cell.angle_beta   90.00
_cell.angle_gamma   90.00
#
_symmetry.space_group_name_H-M   'P 1'
#
loop_
_entity.id
_entity.type
_entity.pdbx_description
1 polymer ?
#
loop_
_entity_poly.entity_id
_entity_poly.type
_entity_poly.pdbx_seq_one_letter_code
_entity_poly.pdbx_strand_id
1 'polypeptide(L)'
;MTRCTQTEAFAAFRKLRDANAGRLRGQSLTYTRYGRNAPIPAGTLHPEPAAQLHAAIYHPAGQPVTAAGIVYVVSCDGTPIAWLCRDARVVTPAAELSAYQLKQQTRAAEALSQLTRQARLKLAAFGDKQDGRIQDAPGKHDGPHLLVADPAAPTVTWWTRISTDLENSRAHLRRITRAPAEVLIMDAVGYGDYQAAEALVLDVLCTIEEIAQRTGVPADIVGSWLHTEGGTTHTVSGQQVIDAFLASYAGIHANQRAFAVAERDARGWTGLLHAAGISLSLFDLTEFAQQLFDTDAYGIALPDHRIAVFRRPAAAGRGGDR
;
A
#
# COMPACT_ATOMS: atom_id res chain seq x y z
N MET A 1 -15.91 -1.01 21.20
CA MET A 1 -14.92 0.01 20.80
C MET A 1 -14.11 0.41 22.02
N THR A 2 -12.78 0.29 21.97
CA THR A 2 -11.87 0.79 23.01
C THR A 2 -11.81 2.32 22.95
N ARG A 3 -11.70 3.00 24.10
CA ARG A 3 -11.56 4.47 24.13
C ARG A 3 -10.18 4.88 23.63
N CYS A 4 -10.11 5.97 22.87
CA CYS A 4 -8.87 6.55 22.36
C CYS A 4 -8.84 8.07 22.57
N THR A 5 -7.69 8.68 22.27
CA THR A 5 -7.53 10.14 22.20
C THR A 5 -8.20 10.70 20.93
N GLN A 6 -8.44 12.01 20.89
CA GLN A 6 -9.00 12.65 19.69
C GLN A 6 -8.07 12.51 18.48
N THR A 7 -6.76 12.63 18.67
CA THR A 7 -5.78 12.48 17.60
C THR A 7 -5.82 11.08 16.98
N GLU A 8 -5.88 10.05 17.83
CA GLU A 8 -6.05 8.66 17.37
C GLU A 8 -7.38 8.45 16.66
N ALA A 9 -8.46 9.09 17.12
CA ALA A 9 -9.76 9.02 16.45
C ALA A 9 -9.69 9.62 15.03
N PHE A 10 -9.11 10.81 14.84
CA PHE A 10 -8.95 11.37 13.49
C PHE A 10 -8.06 10.51 12.59
N ALA A 11 -6.99 9.94 13.13
CA ALA A 11 -6.17 8.97 12.40
C ALA A 11 -6.95 7.70 12.03
N ALA A 12 -7.88 7.26 12.88
CA ALA A 12 -8.77 6.15 12.58
C ALA A 12 -9.83 6.51 11.53
N PHE A 13 -10.37 7.73 11.55
CA PHE A 13 -11.35 8.21 10.56
C PHE A 13 -10.77 8.22 9.15
N ARG A 14 -9.51 8.68 9.00
CA ARG A 14 -8.74 8.58 7.73
C ARG A 14 -8.62 7.16 7.19
N LYS A 15 -8.68 6.16 8.08
CA LYS A 15 -8.59 4.72 7.78
C LYS A 15 -9.97 4.06 7.68
N LEU A 16 -11.06 4.83 7.82
CA LEU A 16 -12.45 4.36 7.93
C LEU A 16 -12.62 3.30 9.02
N ARG A 17 -11.85 3.43 10.11
CA ARG A 17 -11.96 2.57 11.28
C ARG A 17 -12.85 3.22 12.32
N ASP A 18 -13.68 2.38 12.92
CA ASP A 18 -14.49 2.71 14.07
C ASP A 18 -13.62 3.21 15.24
N ALA A 19 -13.94 4.39 15.80
CA ALA A 19 -13.21 4.96 16.94
C ALA A 19 -14.13 5.74 17.90
N ASN A 20 -13.73 5.81 19.18
CA ASN A 20 -14.48 6.47 20.24
C ASN A 20 -13.53 7.26 21.16
N ALA A 21 -13.50 8.58 20.98
CA ALA A 21 -12.77 9.53 21.83
C ALA A 21 -13.71 10.29 22.78
N GLY A 22 -14.64 9.55 23.41
CA GLY A 22 -15.62 10.08 24.36
C GLY A 22 -16.75 10.82 23.66
N ARG A 23 -16.61 12.15 23.56
CA ARG A 23 -17.58 13.04 22.91
C ARG A 23 -17.58 12.89 21.39
N LEU A 24 -16.47 12.44 20.82
CA LEU A 24 -16.28 12.26 19.37
C LEU A 24 -16.26 10.77 19.03
N ARG A 25 -17.05 10.35 18.03
CA ARG A 25 -17.14 8.95 17.58
C ARG A 25 -17.19 8.89 16.07
N GLY A 26 -16.58 7.86 15.50
CA GLY A 26 -16.69 7.54 14.07
C GLY A 26 -17.14 6.10 13.90
N GLN A 27 -18.04 5.87 12.95
CA GLN A 27 -18.69 4.58 12.74
C GLN A 27 -18.89 4.28 11.26
N SER A 28 -18.46 3.10 10.84
CA SER A 28 -18.69 2.58 9.50
C SER A 28 -20.10 2.00 9.35
N LEU A 29 -20.71 2.26 8.19
CA LEU A 29 -21.99 1.69 7.79
C LEU A 29 -21.83 0.51 6.81
N THR A 30 -20.60 0.22 6.34
CA THR A 30 -20.35 -0.76 5.26
C THR A 30 -20.21 -2.22 5.72
N TYR A 31 -19.94 -2.48 7.00
CA TYR A 31 -19.68 -3.83 7.54
C TYR A 31 -20.92 -4.54 8.10
N THR A 32 -22.11 -4.11 7.70
CA THR A 32 -23.43 -4.52 8.23
C THR A 32 -23.91 -5.91 7.79
N ARG A 33 -23.02 -6.91 7.71
CA ARG A 33 -23.42 -8.32 7.55
C ARG A 33 -24.04 -8.93 8.82
N TYR A 34 -23.93 -8.27 9.99
CA TYR A 34 -24.36 -8.83 11.28
C TYR A 34 -25.11 -7.85 12.21
N GLY A 35 -26.01 -7.03 11.67
CA GLY A 35 -27.24 -6.68 12.38
C GLY A 35 -27.21 -5.78 13.63
N ARG A 36 -26.10 -5.19 14.07
CA ARG A 36 -26.13 -4.16 15.16
C ARG A 36 -25.06 -3.10 15.01
N ASN A 37 -25.32 -2.11 14.14
CA ASN A 37 -24.71 -0.81 14.37
C ASN A 37 -25.28 -0.25 15.69
N ALA A 38 -24.42 0.32 16.53
CA ALA A 38 -24.94 1.17 17.60
C ALA A 38 -25.82 2.24 16.95
N PRO A 39 -27.01 2.54 17.49
CA PRO A 39 -27.87 3.57 16.92
C PRO A 39 -27.09 4.88 16.87
N ILE A 40 -27.10 5.53 15.71
CA ILE A 40 -26.55 6.86 15.54
C ILE A 40 -27.74 7.82 15.69
N PRO A 41 -27.89 8.50 16.85
CA PRO A 41 -28.97 9.46 17.02
C PRO A 41 -28.78 10.62 16.03
N ALA A 42 -29.90 11.22 15.59
CA ALA A 42 -29.87 12.39 14.72
C ALA A 42 -29.37 13.65 15.45
N GLY A 43 -29.43 13.70 16.79
CA GLY A 43 -28.98 14.85 17.57
C GLY A 43 -29.70 16.13 17.13
N THR A 44 -28.94 17.18 16.82
CA THR A 44 -29.45 18.49 16.36
C THR A 44 -29.45 18.66 14.84
N LEU A 45 -29.38 17.56 14.06
CA LEU A 45 -29.53 17.61 12.61
C LEU A 45 -30.88 18.24 12.20
N HIS A 46 -30.86 19.02 11.12
CA HIS A 46 -32.10 19.46 10.48
C HIS A 46 -32.89 18.26 9.91
N PRO A 47 -34.21 18.39 9.68
CA PRO A 47 -35.06 17.27 9.29
C PRO A 47 -34.61 16.51 8.04
N GLU A 48 -34.17 17.23 7.00
CA GLU A 48 -33.74 16.60 5.75
C GLU A 48 -32.45 15.76 5.92
N PRO A 49 -31.33 16.29 6.47
CA PRO A 49 -30.16 15.47 6.80
C PRO A 49 -30.45 14.31 7.77
N ALA A 50 -31.36 14.51 8.74
CA ALA A 50 -31.78 13.44 9.64
C ALA A 50 -32.49 12.29 8.91
N ALA A 51 -33.36 12.61 7.94
CA ALA A 51 -34.03 11.63 7.10
C ALA A 51 -33.03 10.88 6.19
N GLN A 52 -32.04 11.59 5.62
CA GLN A 52 -30.97 10.98 4.82
C GLN A 52 -30.15 9.98 5.65
N LEU A 53 -29.76 10.37 6.86
CA LEU A 53 -29.04 9.49 7.78
C LEU A 53 -29.88 8.27 8.18
N HIS A 54 -31.15 8.47 8.50
CA HIS A 54 -32.07 7.39 8.84
C HIS A 54 -32.19 6.39 7.69
N ALA A 55 -32.39 6.88 6.45
CA ALA A 55 -32.46 6.03 5.27
C ALA A 55 -31.18 5.22 5.05
N ALA A 56 -30.00 5.80 5.32
CA ALA A 56 -28.72 5.10 5.21
C ALA A 56 -28.51 4.03 6.29
N ILE A 57 -28.91 4.30 7.54
CA ILE A 57 -28.75 3.35 8.66
C ILE A 57 -29.69 2.15 8.52
N TYR A 58 -30.94 2.41 8.14
CA TYR A 58 -31.99 1.41 8.03
C TYR A 58 -32.18 0.90 6.60
N HIS A 59 -31.17 1.09 5.75
CA HIS A 59 -31.19 0.62 4.37
C HIS A 59 -31.42 -0.90 4.33
N PRO A 60 -32.47 -1.38 3.64
CA PRO A 60 -32.75 -2.81 3.57
C PRO A 60 -31.60 -3.61 2.97
N ALA A 61 -31.32 -4.79 3.56
CA ALA A 61 -30.33 -5.70 3.01
C ALA A 61 -30.70 -6.09 1.57
N GLY A 62 -29.73 -5.96 0.64
CA GLY A 62 -29.89 -6.33 -0.77
C GLY A 62 -30.44 -5.22 -1.68
N GLN A 63 -30.78 -4.04 -1.16
CA GLN A 63 -31.05 -2.89 -2.02
C GLN A 63 -29.73 -2.21 -2.45
N PRO A 64 -29.65 -1.70 -3.69
CA PRO A 64 -28.46 -1.03 -4.18
C PRO A 64 -28.19 0.27 -3.42
N VAL A 65 -26.98 0.41 -2.88
CA VAL A 65 -26.53 1.68 -2.30
C VAL A 65 -26.20 2.64 -3.43
N THR A 66 -26.86 3.81 -3.50
CA THR A 66 -26.59 4.83 -4.53
C THR A 66 -25.24 5.52 -4.29
N ALA A 67 -24.73 6.29 -5.27
CA ALA A 67 -23.49 7.05 -5.14
C ALA A 67 -23.49 8.01 -3.93
N ALA A 68 -24.64 8.60 -3.60
CA ALA A 68 -24.80 9.49 -2.45
C ALA A 68 -24.98 8.74 -1.11
N GLY A 69 -25.04 7.41 -1.12
CA GLY A 69 -25.24 6.60 0.08
C GLY A 69 -24.15 6.82 1.11
N ILE A 70 -24.55 7.04 2.37
CA ILE A 70 -23.62 7.30 3.47
C ILE A 70 -22.93 5.99 3.87
N VAL A 71 -21.60 6.00 3.97
CA VAL A 71 -20.78 4.82 4.29
C VAL A 71 -20.03 4.94 5.60
N TYR A 72 -19.83 6.15 6.11
CA TYR A 72 -19.15 6.40 7.38
C TYR A 72 -19.64 7.70 8.01
N VAL A 73 -19.89 7.71 9.32
CA VAL A 73 -20.43 8.87 10.04
C VAL A 73 -19.53 9.23 11.20
N VAL A 74 -19.25 10.52 11.37
CA VAL A 74 -18.59 11.09 12.55
C VAL A 74 -19.60 11.91 13.34
N SER A 75 -19.73 11.60 14.62
CA SER A 75 -20.64 12.28 15.55
C SER A 75 -19.87 12.94 16.69
N CYS A 76 -20.33 14.11 17.11
CA CYS A 76 -19.85 14.84 18.27
C CYS A 76 -21.02 15.16 19.21
N ASP A 77 -20.93 14.72 20.47
CA ASP A 77 -21.99 14.86 21.47
C ASP A 77 -23.34 14.29 21.02
N GLY A 78 -23.29 13.14 20.35
CA GLY A 78 -24.48 12.49 19.81
C GLY A 78 -25.10 13.18 18.60
N THR A 79 -24.49 14.25 18.07
CA THR A 79 -24.92 14.86 16.80
C THR A 79 -23.95 14.48 15.67
N PRO A 80 -24.42 13.90 14.57
CA PRO A 80 -23.64 13.71 13.35
C PRO A 80 -23.12 15.06 12.82
N ILE A 81 -21.81 15.20 12.70
CA ILE A 81 -21.15 16.44 12.30
C ILE A 81 -20.51 16.35 10.92
N ALA A 82 -20.16 15.15 10.45
CA ALA A 82 -19.66 14.90 9.10
C ALA A 82 -19.92 13.45 8.71
N TRP A 83 -20.10 13.19 7.41
CA TRP A 83 -20.13 11.84 6.90
C TRP A 83 -19.47 11.72 5.53
N LEU A 84 -19.06 10.50 5.21
CA LEU A 84 -18.50 10.12 3.92
C LEU A 84 -19.57 9.37 3.10
N CYS A 85 -19.73 9.76 1.85
CA CYS A 85 -20.57 9.08 0.87
C CYS A 85 -19.79 7.98 0.13
N ARG A 86 -20.51 7.09 -0.54
CA ARG A 86 -19.96 5.95 -1.30
C ARG A 86 -18.96 6.39 -2.37
N ASP A 87 -19.18 7.55 -3.00
CA ASP A 87 -18.32 8.18 -4.00
C ASP A 87 -17.10 8.93 -3.41
N ALA A 88 -16.81 8.73 -2.12
CA ALA A 88 -15.78 9.42 -1.34
C ALA A 88 -16.03 10.94 -1.15
N ARG A 89 -17.24 11.44 -1.40
CA ARG A 89 -17.58 12.82 -1.07
C ARG A 89 -17.79 12.97 0.43
N VAL A 90 -17.15 13.98 1.01
CA VAL A 90 -17.37 14.39 2.40
C VAL A 90 -18.50 15.40 2.45
N VAL A 91 -19.44 15.21 3.37
CA VAL A 91 -20.58 16.10 3.57
C VAL A 91 -20.61 16.54 5.03
N THR A 92 -20.78 17.85 5.24
CA THR A 92 -21.05 18.46 6.54
C THR A 92 -22.56 18.78 6.60
N PRO A 93 -23.38 17.93 7.23
CA PRO A 93 -24.82 18.10 7.24
C PRO A 93 -25.26 19.36 8.00
N ALA A 94 -26.37 19.95 7.57
CA ALA A 94 -26.98 21.09 8.26
C ALA A 94 -27.51 20.68 9.64
N ALA A 95 -27.10 21.41 10.68
CA ALA A 95 -27.44 21.16 12.07
C ALA A 95 -27.20 22.41 12.92
N GLU A 96 -27.89 22.51 14.06
CA GLU A 96 -27.60 23.52 15.07
C GLU A 96 -26.41 23.06 15.93
N LEU A 97 -25.21 23.54 15.59
CA LEU A 97 -23.96 23.11 16.23
C LEU A 97 -23.41 24.15 17.19
N SER A 98 -22.95 23.69 18.36
CA SER A 98 -22.14 24.51 19.27
C SER A 98 -20.78 24.85 18.65
N ALA A 99 -20.11 25.89 19.18
CA ALA A 99 -18.75 26.26 18.74
C ALA A 99 -17.74 25.10 18.82
N TYR A 100 -17.88 24.23 19.83
CA TYR A 100 -17.06 23.03 19.95
C TYR A 100 -17.34 22.02 18.82
N GLN A 101 -18.61 21.77 18.51
CA GLN A 101 -19.01 20.85 17.44
C GLN A 101 -18.59 21.37 16.05
N LEU A 102 -18.69 22.68 15.79
CA LEU A 102 -18.20 23.29 14.56
C LEU A 102 -16.69 23.05 14.37
N LYS A 103 -15.89 23.23 15.44
CA LYS A 103 -14.46 22.93 15.41
C LYS A 103 -14.17 21.46 15.08
N GLN A 104 -14.94 20.54 15.66
CA GLN A 104 -14.76 19.10 15.37
C GLN A 104 -15.27 18.73 13.98
N GLN A 105 -16.32 19.39 13.47
CA GLN A 105 -16.82 19.21 12.11
C GLN A 105 -15.74 19.52 11.08
N THR A 106 -15.03 20.65 11.20
CA THR A 106 -13.94 21.00 10.29
C THR A 106 -12.84 19.93 10.30
N ARG A 107 -12.39 19.50 11.49
CA ARG A 107 -11.35 18.46 11.62
C ARG A 107 -11.79 17.10 11.12
N ALA A 108 -13.07 16.74 11.33
CA ALA A 108 -13.63 15.49 10.85
C ALA A 108 -13.75 15.50 9.33
N ALA A 109 -14.20 16.62 8.74
CA ALA A 109 -14.26 16.79 7.30
C ALA A 109 -12.87 16.68 6.67
N GLU A 110 -11.87 17.38 7.24
CA GLU A 110 -10.48 17.28 6.81
C GLU A 110 -9.94 15.84 6.88
N ALA A 111 -10.17 15.15 8.00
CA ALA A 111 -9.75 13.76 8.15
C ALA A 111 -10.42 12.84 7.12
N LEU A 112 -11.71 13.02 6.85
CA LEU A 112 -12.41 12.22 5.83
C LEU A 112 -12.01 12.60 4.40
N SER A 113 -11.51 13.81 4.14
CA SER A 113 -10.95 14.19 2.84
C SER A 113 -9.54 13.63 2.62
N GLN A 114 -8.82 13.29 3.69
CA GLN A 114 -7.45 12.74 3.65
C GLN A 114 -7.42 11.23 3.89
N LEU A 115 -8.31 10.49 3.21
CA LEU A 115 -8.36 9.03 3.29
C LEU A 115 -7.01 8.42 2.91
N THR A 116 -6.58 7.42 3.68
CA THR A 116 -5.39 6.64 3.33
C THR A 116 -5.63 5.86 2.03
N ARG A 117 -4.57 5.45 1.33
CA ARG A 117 -4.71 4.62 0.12
C ARG A 117 -5.57 3.37 0.39
N GLN A 118 -5.30 2.67 1.49
CA GLN A 118 -6.05 1.48 1.91
C GLN A 118 -7.55 1.77 2.18
N ALA A 119 -7.88 2.93 2.75
CA ALA A 119 -9.28 3.32 2.96
C ALA A 119 -10.00 3.57 1.62
N ARG A 120 -9.33 4.28 0.69
CA ARG A 120 -9.87 4.50 -0.66
C ARG A 120 -10.05 3.18 -1.42
N LEU A 121 -9.09 2.27 -1.33
CA LEU A 121 -9.16 0.94 -1.95
C LEU A 121 -10.38 0.15 -1.45
N LYS A 122 -10.59 0.12 -0.13
CA LYS A 122 -11.77 -0.53 0.47
C LYS A 122 -13.08 0.09 0.00
N LEU A 123 -13.11 1.42 -0.15
CA LEU A 123 -14.30 2.13 -0.61
C LEU A 123 -14.60 1.84 -2.09
N ALA A 124 -13.57 1.84 -2.95
CA ALA A 124 -13.68 1.44 -4.35
C ALA A 124 -14.19 -0.01 -4.48
N ALA A 125 -13.58 -0.96 -3.76
CA ALA A 125 -14.01 -2.35 -3.77
C ALA A 125 -15.46 -2.53 -3.26
N PHE A 126 -15.88 -1.73 -2.28
CA PHE A 126 -17.27 -1.71 -1.83
C PHE A 126 -18.21 -1.20 -2.92
N GLY A 127 -17.86 -0.12 -3.61
CA GLY A 127 -18.62 0.42 -4.74
C GLY A 127 -18.73 -0.56 -5.90
N ASP A 128 -17.61 -1.16 -6.31
CA ASP A 128 -17.53 -2.16 -7.36
C ASP A 128 -18.45 -3.37 -7.09
N LYS A 129 -18.44 -3.87 -5.85
CA LYS A 129 -19.33 -4.96 -5.43
C LYS A 129 -20.81 -4.58 -5.49
N GLN A 130 -21.17 -3.34 -5.13
CA GLN A 130 -22.55 -2.85 -5.17
C GLN A 130 -23.03 -2.61 -6.60
N ASP A 131 -22.13 -2.12 -7.47
CA ASP A 131 -22.43 -1.84 -8.87
C ASP A 131 -22.34 -3.10 -9.76
N GLY A 132 -22.01 -4.26 -9.19
CA GLY A 132 -21.77 -5.51 -9.96
C GLY A 132 -20.53 -5.45 -10.85
N ARG A 133 -19.68 -4.43 -10.68
CA ARG A 133 -18.41 -4.23 -11.38
C ARG A 133 -17.31 -5.04 -10.69
N ILE A 134 -17.50 -6.36 -10.51
CA ILE A 134 -16.47 -7.22 -9.92
C ILE A 134 -15.24 -7.19 -10.82
N GLN A 135 -14.29 -6.32 -10.49
CA GLN A 135 -12.95 -6.34 -11.06
C GLN A 135 -12.15 -7.30 -10.20
N ASP A 136 -12.12 -8.57 -10.59
CA ASP A 136 -11.16 -9.49 -9.99
C ASP A 136 -9.77 -8.88 -10.15
N ALA A 137 -9.02 -8.84 -9.04
CA ALA A 137 -7.63 -8.42 -9.11
C ALA A 137 -6.92 -9.37 -10.10
N PRO A 138 -6.02 -8.85 -10.96
CA PRO A 138 -5.21 -9.67 -11.82
C PRO A 138 -4.57 -10.81 -11.03
N GLY A 139 -4.57 -12.00 -11.62
CA GLY A 139 -3.91 -13.14 -11.01
C GLY A 139 -2.42 -12.86 -10.87
N LYS A 140 -1.76 -13.50 -9.89
CA LYS A 140 -0.30 -13.36 -9.68
C LYS A 140 0.51 -13.67 -10.94
N HIS A 141 -0.03 -14.48 -11.85
CA HIS A 141 0.61 -14.88 -13.11
C HIS A 141 0.38 -13.92 -14.27
N ASP A 142 -0.50 -12.92 -14.11
CA ASP A 142 -0.80 -11.97 -15.20
C ASP A 142 0.31 -10.91 -15.35
N GLY A 143 1.25 -10.86 -14.41
CA GLY A 143 2.32 -9.87 -14.35
C GLY A 143 1.90 -8.60 -13.60
N PRO A 144 2.76 -7.56 -13.58
CA PRO A 144 2.51 -6.35 -12.83
C PRO A 144 1.32 -5.53 -13.37
N HIS A 145 0.45 -5.08 -12.47
CA HIS A 145 -0.71 -4.25 -12.78
C HIS A 145 -0.96 -3.22 -11.70
N LEU A 146 -1.49 -2.07 -12.10
CA LEU A 146 -1.91 -1.00 -11.21
C LEU A 146 -3.43 -0.87 -11.20
N LEU A 147 -4.01 -0.69 -10.01
CA LEU A 147 -5.37 -0.22 -9.87
C LEU A 147 -5.34 1.30 -9.77
N VAL A 148 -6.00 1.98 -10.69
CA VAL A 148 -5.95 3.44 -10.78
C VAL A 148 -7.33 4.07 -10.79
N ALA A 149 -7.42 5.32 -10.33
CA ALA A 149 -8.66 6.10 -10.32
C ALA A 149 -8.39 7.59 -10.60
N ASP A 150 -9.41 8.29 -11.10
CA ASP A 150 -9.43 9.74 -11.13
C ASP A 150 -9.56 10.27 -9.68
N PRO A 151 -8.73 11.24 -9.22
CA PRO A 151 -8.93 11.90 -7.94
C PRO A 151 -10.34 12.47 -7.71
N ALA A 152 -11.03 12.90 -8.77
CA ALA A 152 -12.40 13.42 -8.69
C ALA A 152 -13.46 12.32 -8.53
N ALA A 153 -13.11 11.08 -8.86
CA ALA A 153 -13.97 9.90 -8.75
C ALA A 153 -13.17 8.69 -8.22
N PRO A 154 -12.66 8.76 -6.97
CA PRO A 154 -11.66 7.81 -6.46
C PRO A 154 -12.20 6.39 -6.22
N THR A 155 -13.50 6.16 -6.43
CA THR A 155 -14.18 4.88 -6.29
C THR A 155 -14.54 4.25 -7.63
N VAL A 156 -14.22 4.92 -8.73
CA VAL A 156 -14.28 4.36 -10.07
C VAL A 156 -12.86 4.00 -10.47
N THR A 157 -12.58 2.70 -10.48
CA THR A 157 -11.23 2.17 -10.63
C THR A 157 -11.07 1.35 -11.91
N TRP A 158 -9.83 1.26 -12.39
CA TRP A 158 -9.45 0.43 -13.53
C TRP A 158 -8.11 -0.25 -13.28
N TRP A 159 -8.04 -1.54 -13.57
CA TRP A 159 -6.76 -2.25 -13.68
C TRP A 159 -6.10 -1.94 -15.01
N THR A 160 -4.80 -1.64 -14.98
CA THR A 160 -3.99 -1.44 -16.19
C THR A 160 -2.53 -1.80 -15.95
N ARG A 161 -1.74 -1.79 -17.03
CA ARG A 161 -0.28 -1.91 -17.00
C ARG A 161 0.37 -0.58 -17.35
N ILE A 162 1.59 -0.39 -16.87
CA ILE A 162 2.45 0.74 -17.22
C ILE A 162 3.64 0.25 -18.05
N SER A 163 4.38 1.18 -18.64
CA SER A 163 5.65 0.90 -19.29
C SER A 163 6.81 1.36 -18.41
N THR A 164 8.04 1.09 -18.85
CA THR A 164 9.26 1.64 -18.25
C THR A 164 9.42 3.15 -18.45
N ASP A 165 8.66 3.74 -19.37
CA ASP A 165 8.69 5.17 -19.68
C ASP A 165 7.64 5.92 -18.85
N LEU A 166 8.11 6.85 -18.02
CA LEU A 166 7.28 7.62 -17.09
C LEU A 166 6.25 8.49 -17.80
N GLU A 167 6.61 9.17 -18.89
CA GLU A 167 5.72 10.12 -19.56
C GLU A 167 4.66 9.38 -20.39
N ASN A 168 5.04 8.30 -21.06
CA ASN A 168 4.11 7.41 -21.72
C ASN A 168 3.13 6.77 -20.71
N SER A 169 3.63 6.33 -19.56
CA SER A 169 2.79 5.79 -18.48
C SER A 169 1.84 6.85 -17.93
N ARG A 170 2.31 8.07 -17.67
CA ARG A 170 1.49 9.21 -17.22
C ARG A 170 0.37 9.52 -18.23
N ALA A 171 0.71 9.59 -19.51
CA ALA A 171 -0.27 9.82 -20.59
C ALA A 171 -1.30 8.67 -20.67
N HIS A 172 -0.84 7.43 -20.56
CA HIS A 172 -1.69 6.24 -20.57
C HIS A 172 -2.68 6.22 -19.40
N LEU A 173 -2.21 6.47 -18.16
CA LEU A 173 -3.05 6.48 -16.96
C LEU A 173 -4.13 7.58 -17.03
N ARG A 174 -3.77 8.78 -17.50
CA ARG A 174 -4.73 9.88 -17.71
C ARG A 174 -5.80 9.51 -18.74
N ARG A 175 -5.41 8.85 -19.83
CA ARG A 175 -6.35 8.41 -20.88
C ARG A 175 -7.37 7.39 -20.36
N ILE A 176 -6.94 6.43 -19.55
CA ILE A 176 -7.84 5.39 -19.01
C ILE A 176 -8.81 5.97 -17.99
N THR A 177 -8.29 6.76 -17.05
CA THR A 177 -9.11 7.35 -15.98
C THR A 177 -9.91 8.57 -16.42
N ARG A 178 -9.57 9.16 -17.57
CA ARG A 178 -10.06 10.45 -18.06
C ARG A 178 -9.75 11.62 -17.11
N ALA A 179 -8.78 11.45 -16.22
CA ALA A 179 -8.41 12.46 -15.24
C ALA A 179 -7.70 13.65 -15.92
N PRO A 180 -8.03 14.90 -15.57
CA PRO A 180 -7.37 16.09 -16.10
C PRO A 180 -5.97 16.33 -15.47
N ALA A 181 -5.65 15.63 -14.38
CA ALA A 181 -4.48 15.88 -13.55
C ALA A 181 -3.69 14.60 -13.26
N GLU A 182 -3.02 14.54 -12.11
CA GLU A 182 -2.32 13.35 -11.63
C GLU A 182 -3.32 12.28 -11.19
N VAL A 183 -3.03 11.02 -11.54
CA VAL A 183 -3.92 9.88 -11.32
C VAL A 183 -3.64 9.27 -9.94
N LEU A 184 -4.68 8.80 -9.25
CA LEU A 184 -4.50 8.04 -8.02
C LEU A 184 -4.08 6.61 -8.35
N ILE A 185 -2.94 6.18 -7.81
CA ILE A 185 -2.53 4.77 -7.80
C ILE A 185 -3.01 4.17 -6.47
N MET A 186 -3.97 3.27 -6.58
CA MET A 186 -4.75 2.74 -5.46
C MET A 186 -4.20 1.39 -4.99
N ASP A 187 -3.70 0.59 -5.92
CA ASP A 187 -3.07 -0.70 -5.66
C ASP A 187 -2.05 -1.04 -6.76
N ALA A 188 -1.15 -1.99 -6.49
CA ALA A 188 -0.07 -2.39 -7.38
C ALA A 188 0.25 -3.89 -7.22
N VAL A 189 -0.45 -4.75 -7.96
CA VAL A 189 -0.23 -6.20 -7.95
C VAL A 189 1.00 -6.53 -8.78
N GLY A 190 1.83 -7.46 -8.31
CA GLY A 190 3.03 -7.90 -9.02
C GLY A 190 4.28 -7.03 -8.79
N TYR A 191 4.22 -6.08 -7.85
CA TYR A 191 5.34 -5.24 -7.42
C TYR A 191 5.89 -5.64 -6.04
N GLY A 192 5.75 -6.91 -5.67
CA GLY A 192 6.31 -7.46 -4.43
C GLY A 192 5.81 -6.74 -3.19
N ASP A 193 6.67 -6.57 -2.19
CA ASP A 193 6.33 -5.88 -0.94
C ASP A 193 6.29 -4.35 -1.07
N TYR A 194 6.74 -3.79 -2.20
CA TYR A 194 6.60 -2.36 -2.48
C TYR A 194 5.12 -1.93 -2.56
N GLN A 195 4.23 -2.84 -2.95
CA GLN A 195 2.77 -2.61 -2.94
C GLN A 195 2.22 -2.21 -1.56
N ALA A 196 2.96 -2.51 -0.48
CA ALA A 196 2.58 -2.19 0.90
C ALA A 196 2.97 -0.76 1.34
N ALA A 197 3.69 0.02 0.52
CA ALA A 197 3.98 1.43 0.78
C ALA A 197 2.70 2.21 1.11
N GLU A 198 2.73 3.42 1.70
CA GLU A 198 1.51 4.23 1.87
C GLU A 198 1.19 5.06 0.61
N ALA A 199 2.24 5.55 -0.04
CA ALA A 199 2.19 6.22 -1.33
C ALA A 199 2.88 5.36 -2.39
N LEU A 200 2.17 5.07 -3.49
CA LEU A 200 2.74 4.42 -4.67
C LEU A 200 3.14 5.49 -5.66
N VAL A 201 4.45 5.62 -5.90
CA VAL A 201 5.01 6.63 -6.80
C VAL A 201 5.20 6.03 -8.19
N LEU A 202 4.61 6.66 -9.22
CA LEU A 202 4.67 6.16 -10.61
C LEU A 202 6.10 6.04 -11.13
N ASP A 203 6.96 7.02 -10.86
CA ASP A 203 8.38 7.02 -11.25
C ASP A 203 9.10 5.75 -10.74
N VAL A 204 8.87 5.41 -9.47
CA VAL A 204 9.45 4.21 -8.86
C VAL A 204 8.86 2.93 -9.46
N LEU A 205 7.56 2.90 -9.76
CA LEU A 205 6.94 1.73 -10.41
C LEU A 205 7.48 1.52 -11.84
N CYS A 206 7.62 2.59 -12.64
CA CYS A 206 8.28 2.54 -13.95
C CYS A 206 9.74 2.08 -13.83
N THR A 207 10.44 2.52 -12.79
CA THR A 207 11.82 2.09 -12.50
C THR A 207 11.90 0.61 -12.16
N ILE A 208 10.95 0.08 -11.38
CA ILE A 208 10.87 -1.35 -11.07
C ILE A 208 10.71 -2.16 -12.36
N GLU A 209 9.84 -1.73 -13.28
CA GLU A 209 9.69 -2.34 -14.61
C GLU A 209 11.00 -2.27 -15.41
N GLU A 210 11.70 -1.14 -15.38
CA GLU A 210 12.95 -0.94 -16.11
C GLU A 210 14.04 -1.89 -15.61
N ILE A 211 14.23 -1.97 -14.29
CA ILE A 211 15.18 -2.89 -13.67
C ILE A 211 14.81 -4.33 -14.02
N ALA A 212 13.53 -4.69 -13.95
CA ALA A 212 13.07 -6.03 -14.25
C ALA A 212 13.37 -6.41 -15.70
N GLN A 213 13.09 -5.51 -16.65
CA GLN A 213 13.39 -5.71 -18.07
C GLN A 213 14.90 -5.80 -18.34
N ARG A 214 15.71 -4.95 -17.70
CA ARG A 214 17.17 -4.89 -17.93
C ARG A 214 17.92 -6.09 -17.34
N THR A 215 17.47 -6.61 -16.21
CA THR A 215 18.19 -7.65 -15.46
C THR A 215 17.60 -9.04 -15.63
N GLY A 216 16.37 -9.15 -16.15
CA GLY A 216 15.62 -10.41 -16.20
C GLY A 216 15.11 -10.87 -14.83
N VAL A 217 15.28 -10.05 -13.79
CA VAL A 217 14.70 -10.29 -12.46
C VAL A 217 13.22 -9.89 -12.50
N PRO A 218 12.29 -10.72 -12.01
CA PRO A 218 10.88 -10.33 -11.96
C PRO A 218 10.62 -9.05 -11.15
N ALA A 219 9.66 -8.23 -11.58
CA ALA A 219 9.30 -6.96 -10.92
C ALA A 219 8.88 -7.13 -9.45
N ASP A 220 8.29 -8.28 -9.08
CA ASP A 220 7.93 -8.57 -7.70
C ASP A 220 9.17 -8.73 -6.81
N ILE A 221 10.23 -9.35 -7.32
CA ILE A 221 11.52 -9.48 -6.63
C ILE A 221 12.18 -8.11 -6.46
N VAL A 222 12.16 -7.26 -7.50
CA VAL A 222 12.70 -5.88 -7.43
C VAL A 222 11.92 -5.07 -6.39
N GLY A 223 10.59 -5.18 -6.36
CA GLY A 223 9.75 -4.50 -5.37
C GLY A 223 9.98 -4.98 -3.94
N SER A 224 10.15 -6.28 -3.71
CA SER A 224 10.50 -6.84 -2.39
C SER A 224 11.92 -6.45 -1.94
N TRP A 225 12.86 -6.38 -2.88
CA TRP A 225 14.19 -5.82 -2.62
C TRP A 225 14.08 -4.36 -2.16
N LEU A 226 13.37 -3.52 -2.92
CA LEU A 226 13.21 -2.10 -2.60
C LEU A 226 12.53 -1.89 -1.23
N HIS A 227 11.56 -2.73 -0.90
CA HIS A 227 10.95 -2.73 0.43
C HIS A 227 11.97 -3.03 1.53
N THR A 228 12.81 -4.04 1.34
CA THR A 228 13.86 -4.45 2.28
C THR A 228 14.89 -3.33 2.50
N GLU A 229 15.22 -2.59 1.45
CA GLU A 229 16.11 -1.42 1.50
C GLU A 229 15.45 -0.15 2.07
N GLY A 230 14.21 -0.21 2.54
CA GLY A 230 13.50 0.92 3.13
C GLY A 230 12.88 1.89 2.11
N GLY A 231 12.79 1.49 0.84
CA GLY A 231 12.17 2.30 -0.22
C GLY A 231 10.66 2.54 -0.05
N THR A 232 10.02 1.87 0.92
CA THR A 232 8.61 2.14 1.28
C THR A 232 8.44 3.19 2.38
N THR A 233 9.53 3.59 3.07
CA THR A 233 9.49 4.54 4.20
C THR A 233 10.12 5.88 3.87
N HIS A 234 10.99 5.96 2.86
CA HIS A 234 11.68 7.18 2.45
C HIS A 234 11.34 7.56 1.01
N THR A 235 11.38 8.85 0.71
CA THR A 235 11.25 9.33 -0.67
C THR A 235 12.53 9.02 -1.43
N VAL A 236 12.43 8.20 -2.47
CA VAL A 236 13.52 7.83 -3.38
C VAL A 236 13.13 8.18 -4.81
N SER A 237 14.09 8.69 -5.60
CA SER A 237 13.89 8.88 -7.04
C SER A 237 14.15 7.59 -7.80
N GLY A 238 13.58 7.45 -9.01
CA GLY A 238 13.84 6.31 -9.88
C GLY A 238 15.34 6.05 -10.09
N GLN A 239 16.12 7.10 -10.39
CA GLN A 239 17.57 6.95 -10.59
C GLN A 239 18.30 6.41 -9.35
N GLN A 240 17.94 6.87 -8.14
CA GLN A 240 18.52 6.35 -6.91
C GLN A 240 18.22 4.86 -6.72
N VAL A 241 17.00 4.43 -7.08
CA VAL A 241 16.61 3.02 -7.03
C VAL A 241 17.42 2.19 -8.03
N ILE A 242 17.62 2.67 -9.25
CA ILE A 242 18.45 2.00 -10.27
C ILE A 242 19.88 1.83 -9.76
N ASP A 243 20.50 2.91 -9.31
CA ASP A 243 21.91 2.90 -8.88
C ASP A 243 22.10 1.96 -7.68
N ALA A 244 21.20 2.03 -6.69
CA ALA A 244 21.23 1.15 -5.52
C ALA A 244 20.98 -0.33 -5.89
N PHE A 245 20.08 -0.61 -6.82
CA PHE A 245 19.83 -1.97 -7.29
C PHE A 245 21.07 -2.54 -7.96
N LEU A 246 21.63 -1.80 -8.93
CA LEU A 246 22.80 -2.27 -9.69
C LEU A 246 24.05 -2.42 -8.82
N ALA A 247 24.21 -1.58 -7.79
CA ALA A 247 25.30 -1.71 -6.84
C ALA A 247 25.18 -2.94 -5.93
N SER A 248 23.96 -3.33 -5.55
CA SER A 248 23.72 -4.44 -4.63
C SER A 248 23.52 -5.78 -5.35
N TYR A 249 22.98 -5.80 -6.57
CA TYR A 249 22.60 -7.02 -7.27
C TYR A 249 23.81 -7.89 -7.64
N ALA A 250 23.79 -9.14 -7.17
CA ALA A 250 24.86 -10.13 -7.37
C ALA A 250 24.47 -11.27 -8.33
N GLY A 251 23.32 -11.18 -8.98
CA GLY A 251 22.85 -12.17 -9.96
C GLY A 251 21.81 -13.17 -9.42
N ILE A 252 21.34 -14.04 -10.31
CA ILE A 252 20.46 -15.17 -9.98
C ILE A 252 21.29 -16.44 -9.86
N HIS A 253 21.09 -17.17 -8.77
CA HIS A 253 21.81 -18.40 -8.42
C HIS A 253 20.83 -19.54 -8.12
N ALA A 254 21.25 -20.78 -8.33
CA ALA A 254 20.39 -21.95 -8.08
C ALA A 254 19.96 -22.06 -6.60
N ASN A 255 20.85 -21.68 -5.69
CA ASN A 255 20.63 -21.64 -4.24
C ASN A 255 21.81 -20.91 -3.57
N GLN A 256 21.77 -20.77 -2.24
CA GLN A 256 22.82 -20.12 -1.46
C GLN A 256 24.19 -20.78 -1.64
N ARG A 257 24.23 -22.11 -1.75
CA ARG A 257 25.45 -22.88 -1.95
C ARG A 257 26.10 -22.57 -3.29
N ALA A 258 25.32 -22.43 -4.37
CA ALA A 258 25.83 -22.05 -5.68
C ALA A 258 26.46 -20.65 -5.68
N PHE A 259 25.82 -19.69 -5.01
CA PHE A 259 26.40 -18.35 -4.81
C PHE A 259 27.70 -18.40 -4.00
N ALA A 260 27.75 -19.18 -2.92
CA ALA A 260 28.94 -19.34 -2.11
C ALA A 260 30.11 -19.97 -2.88
N VAL A 261 29.86 -20.91 -3.81
CA VAL A 261 30.89 -21.42 -4.72
C VAL A 261 31.43 -20.29 -5.61
N ALA A 262 30.54 -19.52 -6.24
CA ALA A 262 30.93 -18.42 -7.10
C ALA A 262 31.75 -17.35 -6.36
N GLU A 263 31.36 -17.00 -5.12
CA GLU A 263 32.08 -16.04 -4.29
C GLU A 263 33.43 -16.59 -3.79
N ARG A 264 33.51 -17.86 -3.40
CA ARG A 264 34.79 -18.51 -3.06
C ARG A 264 35.76 -18.44 -4.24
N ASP A 265 35.28 -18.75 -5.44
CA ASP A 265 36.10 -18.75 -6.66
C ASP A 265 36.52 -17.32 -7.04
N ALA A 266 35.57 -16.36 -7.00
CA ALA A 266 35.83 -14.95 -7.30
C ALA A 266 36.84 -14.30 -6.33
N ARG A 267 36.82 -14.70 -5.05
CA ARG A 267 37.80 -14.27 -4.03
C ARG A 267 39.15 -15.00 -4.16
N GLY A 268 39.32 -15.91 -5.12
CA GLY A 268 40.57 -16.61 -5.39
C GLY A 268 40.90 -17.78 -4.45
N TRP A 269 39.99 -18.15 -3.53
CA TRP A 269 40.25 -19.18 -2.53
C TRP A 269 40.50 -20.55 -3.15
N THR A 270 39.80 -20.87 -4.24
CA THR A 270 40.01 -22.13 -4.96
C THR A 270 41.43 -22.27 -5.49
N GLY A 271 41.99 -21.20 -6.07
CA GLY A 271 43.37 -21.18 -6.53
C GLY A 271 44.37 -21.31 -5.38
N LEU A 272 44.13 -20.61 -4.27
CA LEU A 272 44.98 -20.65 -3.08
C LEU A 272 45.01 -22.02 -2.43
N LEU A 273 43.85 -22.65 -2.23
CA LEU A 273 43.73 -24.01 -1.66
C LEU A 273 44.43 -25.03 -2.55
N HIS A 274 44.23 -24.94 -3.87
CA HIS A 274 44.88 -25.81 -4.84
C HIS A 274 46.41 -25.65 -4.79
N ALA A 275 46.93 -24.42 -4.78
CA ALA A 275 48.36 -24.13 -4.69
C ALA A 275 48.98 -24.64 -3.38
N ALA A 276 48.21 -24.68 -2.29
CA ALA A 276 48.63 -25.23 -1.01
C ALA A 276 48.49 -26.77 -0.91
N GLY A 277 47.99 -27.45 -1.95
CA GLY A 277 47.73 -28.89 -1.93
C GLY A 277 46.56 -29.32 -1.02
N ILE A 278 45.68 -28.38 -0.65
CA ILE A 278 44.53 -28.62 0.22
C ILE A 278 43.32 -28.98 -0.64
N SER A 279 42.72 -30.15 -0.39
CA SER A 279 41.50 -30.56 -1.07
C SER A 279 40.34 -29.61 -0.78
N LEU A 280 39.59 -29.21 -1.82
CA LEU A 280 38.36 -28.41 -1.67
C LEU A 280 37.30 -29.09 -0.80
N SER A 281 37.35 -30.42 -0.63
CA SER A 281 36.45 -31.15 0.28
C SER A 281 36.65 -30.78 1.75
N LEU A 282 37.78 -30.16 2.11
CA LEU A 282 38.08 -29.67 3.45
C LEU A 282 37.60 -28.24 3.69
N PHE A 283 37.14 -27.54 2.64
CA PHE A 283 36.54 -26.23 2.77
C PHE A 283 35.06 -26.40 3.17
N ASP A 284 34.69 -25.94 4.37
CA ASP A 284 33.29 -25.98 4.81
C ASP A 284 32.47 -24.93 4.06
N LEU A 285 31.96 -25.36 2.90
CA LEU A 285 31.13 -24.52 2.05
C LEU A 285 29.77 -24.20 2.69
N THR A 286 29.29 -25.03 3.60
CA THR A 286 28.02 -24.80 4.29
C THR A 286 28.18 -23.67 5.30
N GLU A 287 29.21 -23.74 6.14
CA GLU A 287 29.54 -22.66 7.08
C GLU A 287 29.87 -21.36 6.33
N PHE A 288 30.65 -21.43 5.25
CA PHE A 288 30.95 -20.26 4.43
C PHE A 288 29.69 -19.63 3.82
N ALA A 289 28.78 -20.43 3.28
CA ALA A 289 27.51 -19.93 2.76
C ALA A 289 26.67 -19.26 3.86
N GLN A 290 26.59 -19.87 5.04
CA GLN A 290 25.85 -19.31 6.17
C GLN A 290 26.43 -17.94 6.57
N GLN A 291 27.74 -17.85 6.79
CA GLN A 291 28.41 -16.60 7.13
C GLN A 291 28.16 -15.51 6.07
N LEU A 292 28.28 -15.87 4.78
CA LEU A 292 28.07 -14.95 3.66
C LEU A 292 26.64 -14.36 3.66
N PHE A 293 25.61 -15.15 3.95
CA PHE A 293 24.21 -14.68 3.98
C PHE A 293 23.81 -14.02 5.32
N ASP A 294 24.57 -14.28 6.38
CA ASP A 294 24.40 -13.59 7.66
C ASP A 294 25.00 -12.18 7.63
N THR A 295 26.12 -11.97 6.93
CA THR A 295 26.87 -10.71 6.99
C THR A 295 26.90 -9.91 5.69
N ASP A 296 27.07 -10.56 4.54
CA ASP A 296 27.49 -9.90 3.30
C ASP A 296 26.37 -9.84 2.24
N ALA A 297 25.45 -10.79 2.27
CA ALA A 297 24.42 -10.94 1.24
C ALA A 297 23.08 -11.37 1.85
N TYR A 298 22.04 -11.30 1.04
CA TYR A 298 20.76 -11.96 1.29
C TYR A 298 20.14 -12.42 -0.03
N GLY A 299 19.25 -13.40 0.04
CA GLY A 299 18.59 -13.97 -1.14
C GLY A 299 17.08 -13.76 -1.08
N ILE A 300 16.48 -13.40 -2.21
CA ILE A 300 15.04 -13.42 -2.40
C ILE A 300 14.71 -14.61 -3.30
N ALA A 301 13.81 -15.48 -2.84
CA ALA A 301 13.43 -16.69 -3.58
C ALA A 301 12.61 -16.34 -4.83
N LEU A 302 12.96 -16.96 -5.96
CA LEU A 302 12.20 -16.89 -7.20
C LEU A 302 11.16 -18.04 -7.26
N PRO A 303 10.12 -17.90 -8.11
CA PRO A 303 9.10 -18.95 -8.30
C PRO A 303 9.66 -20.30 -8.77
N ASP A 304 10.83 -20.32 -9.41
CA ASP A 304 11.48 -21.51 -9.98
C ASP A 304 12.54 -22.13 -9.04
N HIS A 305 12.44 -21.84 -7.73
CA HIS A 305 13.35 -22.30 -6.68
C HIS A 305 14.77 -21.74 -6.73
N ARG A 306 15.10 -20.87 -7.69
CA ARG A 306 16.35 -20.10 -7.68
C ARG A 306 16.26 -18.95 -6.67
N ILE A 307 17.37 -18.26 -6.47
CA ILE A 307 17.44 -17.06 -5.63
C ILE A 307 18.06 -15.88 -6.41
N ALA A 308 17.51 -14.69 -6.24
CA ALA A 308 18.15 -13.44 -6.61
C ALA A 308 18.96 -13.00 -5.40
N VAL A 309 20.26 -12.80 -5.58
CA VAL A 309 21.17 -12.46 -4.48
C VAL A 309 21.51 -11.00 -4.53
N PHE A 310 21.46 -10.35 -3.38
CA PHE A 310 21.79 -8.95 -3.18
C PHE A 310 22.86 -8.86 -2.09
N ARG A 311 23.88 -8.03 -2.33
CA ARG A 311 24.89 -7.67 -1.35
C ARG A 311 24.31 -6.64 -0.40
N ARG A 312 24.53 -6.87 0.89
CA ARG A 312 24.20 -5.90 1.93
C ARG A 312 25.13 -4.69 1.77
N PRO A 313 24.64 -3.47 1.98
CA PRO A 313 25.53 -2.32 2.08
C PRO A 313 26.54 -2.58 3.19
N ALA A 314 27.83 -2.37 2.90
CA ALA A 314 28.86 -2.43 3.92
C ALA A 314 28.42 -1.51 5.06
N ALA A 315 28.24 -2.05 6.27
CA ALA A 315 27.81 -1.27 7.41
C ALA A 315 28.75 -0.06 7.52
N ALA A 316 28.26 1.13 7.16
CA ALA A 316 28.97 2.38 7.38
C ALA A 316 29.31 2.36 8.87
N GLY A 317 30.62 2.30 9.17
CA GLY A 317 31.22 1.83 10.42
C GLY A 317 30.26 1.69 11.58
N ARG A 318 30.14 0.47 12.12
CA ARG A 318 29.61 0.25 13.47
C ARG A 318 30.33 1.26 14.39
N GLY A 319 29.64 2.35 14.71
CA GLY A 319 30.01 3.26 15.78
C GLY A 319 30.00 2.41 17.03
N GLY A 320 31.18 1.93 17.40
CA GLY A 320 31.42 1.33 18.69
C GLY A 320 31.30 2.43 19.72
N ASP A 321 30.11 2.62 20.27
CA ASP A 321 29.99 3.09 21.63
C ASP A 321 29.87 1.86 22.52
N ARG A 322 30.96 1.67 23.28
CA ARG A 322 31.04 0.83 24.46
C ARG A 322 30.10 1.35 25.55
#